data_AF-A0A962V3T5-F1
#
_entry.id   AF-A0A962V3T5-F1
#
_cell.length_a   1.000
_cell.length_b   1.000
_cell.length_c   1.000
_cell.angle_alpha   90.00
_cell.angle_beta   90.00
_cell.angle_gamma   90.00
#
_symmetry.space_group_name_H-M   'P 1'
#
loop_
_entity.id
_entity.type
_entity.pdbx_description
1 polymer ?
#
loop_
_entity_poly.entity_id
_entity_poly.type
_entity_poly.pdbx_seq_one_letter_code
_entity_poly.pdbx_strand_id
1 'polypeptide(L)'
;GFDRDIGVVDGDEGLLATLTKNTDKPMEEKIEALKSSLLAIHANDPEAVTEAKDRRFVSHIQGLKPEQIDRIQCWFPDDSLDIRYSLKDGESFKPVEQGSPGQKTAALLAFILSYGNEPLVLDQPEDDLDNHLIYDLIVTQLREINQKRQVLVVTHNANIVVNGDAENVIALDVKSGQTRIVTQGTLQDVSVRNEICKVMEGGKTALAERYRRIMATELEE
;
A
#
# COMPACT_ATOMS: atom_id res chain seq x y z
N GLY A 1 -11.64 32.28 7.54
CA GLY A 1 -12.05 33.63 7.12
C GLY A 1 -13.19 33.58 6.13
N PHE A 2 -13.00 32.81 5.05
CA PHE A 2 -14.00 32.52 4.02
C PHE A 2 -14.65 31.14 4.22
N ASP A 3 -14.71 30.65 5.46
CA ASP A 3 -15.00 29.25 5.76
C ASP A 3 -16.44 28.85 5.39
N ARG A 4 -17.33 29.84 5.24
CA ARG A 4 -18.73 29.64 4.78
C ARG A 4 -18.87 29.46 3.27
N ASP A 5 -18.04 30.13 2.48
CA ASP A 5 -18.05 30.02 1.02
C ASP A 5 -17.20 28.84 0.57
N ILE A 6 -16.06 28.59 1.23
CA ILE A 6 -15.21 27.43 0.94
C ILE A 6 -15.88 26.15 1.46
N GLY A 7 -16.46 26.18 2.66
CA GLY A 7 -17.07 25.01 3.30
C GLY A 7 -16.04 24.03 3.87
N VAL A 8 -16.48 22.80 4.13
CA VAL A 8 -15.65 21.69 4.58
C VAL A 8 -15.87 20.47 3.69
N VAL A 9 -14.88 19.57 3.62
CA VAL A 9 -15.00 18.28 2.94
C VAL A 9 -16.16 17.50 3.59
N ASP A 10 -17.02 16.92 2.77
CA ASP A 10 -18.26 16.23 3.17
C ASP A 10 -19.27 17.10 3.96
N GLY A 11 -19.10 18.42 3.91
CA GLY A 11 -20.01 19.39 4.50
C GLY A 11 -21.28 19.59 3.68
N ASP A 12 -22.24 20.29 4.28
CA ASP A 12 -23.52 20.52 3.61
C ASP A 12 -23.55 21.70 2.65
N GLU A 13 -22.59 22.61 2.78
CA GLU A 13 -22.60 23.91 2.12
C GLU A 13 -21.16 24.34 1.72
N GLY A 14 -21.08 25.23 0.73
CA GLY A 14 -19.82 25.81 0.24
C GLY A 14 -19.27 25.10 -1.00
N LEU A 15 -18.22 25.68 -1.58
CA LEU A 15 -17.59 25.22 -2.82
C LEU A 15 -17.08 23.77 -2.72
N LEU A 16 -16.56 23.36 -1.55
CA LEU A 16 -16.09 22.00 -1.32
C LEU A 16 -17.24 20.98 -1.26
N ALA A 17 -18.42 21.37 -0.77
CA ALA A 17 -19.59 20.49 -0.75
C ALA A 17 -20.08 20.15 -2.18
N THR A 18 -19.93 21.08 -3.12
CA THR A 18 -20.26 20.87 -4.53
C THR A 18 -19.39 19.79 -5.17
N LEU A 19 -18.12 19.68 -4.75
CA LEU A 19 -17.21 18.62 -5.19
C LEU A 19 -17.59 17.24 -4.62
N THR A 20 -17.99 17.17 -3.35
CA THR A 20 -18.21 15.90 -2.64
C THR A 20 -19.63 15.34 -2.77
N LYS A 21 -20.67 16.18 -2.83
CA LYS A 21 -22.08 15.74 -2.80
C LYS A 21 -22.60 15.12 -4.10
N ASN A 22 -22.06 15.53 -5.24
CA ASN A 22 -22.67 15.19 -6.53
C ASN A 22 -22.09 13.90 -7.11
N THR A 23 -22.41 12.74 -6.56
CA THR A 23 -21.75 11.45 -6.90
C THR A 23 -21.95 10.99 -8.34
N ASP A 24 -22.94 11.54 -9.05
CA ASP A 24 -23.35 11.08 -10.39
C ASP A 24 -22.48 11.63 -11.54
N LYS A 25 -21.64 12.64 -11.27
CA LYS A 25 -20.76 13.26 -12.27
C LYS A 25 -19.29 12.88 -12.07
N PRO A 26 -18.51 12.73 -13.16
CA PRO A 26 -17.07 12.53 -13.07
C PRO A 26 -16.39 13.73 -12.39
N MET A 27 -15.25 13.50 -11.74
CA MET A 27 -14.56 14.52 -10.94
C MET A 27 -14.14 15.73 -11.80
N GLU A 28 -13.78 15.47 -13.07
CA GLU A 28 -13.40 16.47 -14.06
C GLU A 28 -14.53 17.49 -14.28
N GLU A 29 -15.77 17.03 -14.46
CA GLU A 29 -16.94 17.90 -14.65
C GLU A 29 -17.21 18.75 -13.40
N LYS A 30 -16.97 18.21 -12.20
CA LYS A 30 -17.15 18.95 -10.94
C LYS A 30 -16.10 20.04 -10.79
N ILE A 31 -14.85 19.73 -11.14
CA ILE A 31 -13.75 20.69 -11.12
C ILE A 31 -14.01 21.80 -12.14
N GLU A 32 -14.50 21.47 -13.35
CA GLU A 32 -14.89 22.48 -14.33
C GLU A 32 -16.04 23.38 -13.85
N ALA A 33 -17.06 22.80 -13.22
CA ALA A 33 -18.17 23.56 -12.63
C ALA A 33 -17.67 24.53 -11.54
N LEU A 34 -16.79 24.06 -10.67
CA LEU A 34 -16.15 24.88 -9.63
C LEU A 34 -15.34 26.04 -10.26
N LYS A 35 -14.49 25.74 -11.25
CA LYS A 35 -13.69 26.75 -11.95
C LYS A 35 -14.59 27.78 -12.64
N SER A 36 -15.67 27.33 -13.27
CA SER A 36 -16.64 28.20 -13.94
C SER A 36 -17.36 29.13 -12.98
N SER A 37 -17.73 28.64 -11.79
CA SER A 37 -18.33 29.47 -10.73
C SER A 37 -17.36 30.56 -10.25
N LEU A 38 -16.09 30.22 -9.99
CA LEU A 38 -15.07 31.20 -9.58
C LEU A 38 -14.81 32.25 -10.67
N LEU A 39 -14.81 31.85 -11.94
CA LEU A 39 -14.66 32.75 -13.08
C LEU A 39 -15.85 33.68 -13.25
N ALA A 40 -17.07 33.18 -13.06
CA ALA A 40 -18.28 34.00 -13.11
C ALA A 40 -18.29 35.06 -12.00
N ILE A 41 -17.88 34.70 -10.78
CA ILE A 41 -17.70 35.64 -9.66
C ILE A 41 -16.63 36.69 -10.00
N HIS A 42 -15.49 36.26 -10.57
CA HIS A 42 -14.42 37.15 -10.99
C HIS A 42 -14.86 38.13 -12.10
N ALA A 43 -15.68 37.66 -13.05
CA ALA A 43 -16.27 38.48 -14.12
C ALA A 43 -17.42 39.38 -13.64
N ASN A 44 -17.77 39.33 -12.35
CA ASN A 44 -18.88 40.07 -11.74
C ASN A 44 -20.25 39.73 -12.36
N ASP A 45 -20.48 38.44 -12.63
CA ASP A 45 -21.78 37.92 -13.04
C ASP A 45 -22.82 38.09 -11.92
N PRO A 46 -23.99 38.71 -12.19
CA PRO A 46 -25.01 38.98 -11.18
C PRO A 46 -25.57 37.72 -10.48
N GLU A 47 -25.71 36.61 -11.20
CA GLU A 47 -26.26 35.37 -10.64
C GLU A 47 -25.25 34.72 -9.70
N ALA A 48 -24.00 34.58 -10.16
CA ALA A 48 -22.93 33.97 -9.37
C ALA A 48 -22.55 34.79 -8.12
N VAL A 49 -22.58 36.13 -8.22
CA VAL A 49 -22.33 37.02 -7.07
C VAL A 49 -23.45 36.94 -6.03
N THR A 50 -24.69 36.68 -6.45
CA THR A 50 -25.84 36.55 -5.55
C THR A 50 -25.87 35.19 -4.84
N GLU A 51 -25.34 34.15 -5.50
CA GLU A 51 -25.21 32.80 -4.92
C GLU A 51 -24.09 32.71 -3.86
N ALA A 52 -23.06 33.55 -3.96
CA ALA A 52 -21.99 33.65 -2.97
C ALA A 52 -22.50 34.19 -1.62
N LYS A 53 -22.08 33.58 -0.51
CA LYS A 53 -22.60 33.86 0.83
C LYS A 53 -21.87 35.02 1.51
N ASP A 54 -20.58 35.22 1.25
CA ASP A 54 -19.78 36.33 1.80
C ASP A 54 -19.35 37.34 0.73
N ARG A 55 -19.74 38.60 0.93
CA ARG A 55 -19.28 39.73 0.09
C ARG A 55 -17.78 39.95 0.13
N ARG A 56 -17.10 39.58 1.23
CA ARG A 56 -15.63 39.65 1.33
C ARG A 56 -14.97 38.60 0.44
N PHE A 57 -15.59 37.43 0.30
CA PHE A 57 -15.12 36.38 -0.61
C PHE A 57 -15.27 36.84 -2.07
N VAL A 58 -16.43 37.38 -2.44
CA VAL A 58 -16.66 37.97 -3.77
C VAL A 58 -15.62 39.04 -4.10
N SER A 59 -15.42 40.00 -3.19
CA SER A 59 -14.44 41.07 -3.39
C SER A 59 -13.00 40.55 -3.48
N HIS A 60 -12.68 39.45 -2.80
CA HIS A 60 -11.36 38.81 -2.90
C HIS A 60 -11.17 38.15 -4.26
N ILE A 61 -12.16 37.38 -4.74
CA ILE A 61 -12.13 36.72 -6.06
C ILE A 61 -12.09 37.74 -7.20
N GLN A 62 -12.87 38.81 -7.12
CA GLN A 62 -12.85 39.91 -8.10
C GLN A 62 -11.51 40.68 -8.09
N GLY A 63 -10.82 40.72 -6.96
CA GLY A 63 -9.51 41.35 -6.81
C GLY A 63 -8.33 40.48 -7.24
N LEU A 64 -8.55 39.23 -7.68
CA LEU A 64 -7.48 38.35 -8.17
C LEU A 64 -6.87 38.91 -9.44
N LYS A 65 -5.54 38.84 -9.56
CA LYS A 65 -4.85 39.20 -10.80
C LYS A 65 -5.05 38.11 -11.87
N PRO A 66 -4.91 38.45 -13.16
CA PRO A 66 -5.03 37.46 -14.25
C PRO A 66 -4.17 36.20 -14.02
N GLU A 67 -2.93 36.36 -13.53
CA GLU A 67 -2.04 35.21 -13.31
C GLU A 67 -2.54 34.28 -12.20
N GLN A 68 -3.32 34.80 -11.25
CA GLN A 68 -3.93 33.98 -10.20
C GLN A 68 -5.15 33.22 -10.71
N ILE A 69 -5.91 33.82 -11.63
CA ILE A 69 -7.03 33.16 -12.30
C ILE A 69 -6.51 32.04 -13.22
N ASP A 70 -5.46 32.30 -13.99
CA ASP A 70 -4.81 31.28 -14.83
C ASP A 70 -4.34 30.08 -13.99
N ARG A 71 -3.75 30.35 -12.81
CA ARG A 71 -3.36 29.28 -11.87
C ARG A 71 -4.54 28.45 -11.38
N ILE A 72 -5.70 29.06 -11.14
CA ILE A 72 -6.93 28.35 -10.74
C ILE A 72 -7.45 27.49 -11.90
N GLN A 73 -7.43 28.02 -13.12
CA GLN A 73 -7.85 27.27 -14.32
C GLN A 73 -6.94 26.07 -14.60
N CYS A 74 -5.63 26.20 -14.40
CA CYS A 74 -4.67 25.13 -14.58
C CYS A 74 -4.59 24.15 -13.40
N TRP A 75 -5.23 24.45 -12.25
CA TRP A 75 -5.16 23.59 -11.07
C TRP A 75 -6.01 22.33 -11.24
N PHE A 76 -5.44 21.19 -10.87
CA PHE A 76 -6.12 19.90 -10.71
C PHE A 76 -5.69 19.31 -9.36
N PRO A 77 -6.55 18.55 -8.68
CA PRO A 77 -6.15 17.81 -7.49
C PRO A 77 -5.12 16.74 -7.88
N ASP A 78 -4.19 16.48 -6.98
CA ASP A 78 -3.28 15.34 -7.12
C ASP A 78 -4.06 14.03 -6.94
N ASP A 79 -3.68 13.00 -7.69
CA ASP A 79 -4.22 11.65 -7.49
C ASP A 79 -3.83 11.15 -6.08
N SER A 80 -4.82 10.66 -5.33
CA SER A 80 -4.62 10.06 -4.02
C SER A 80 -5.20 8.65 -3.99
N LEU A 81 -4.45 7.70 -3.43
CA LEU A 81 -4.92 6.34 -3.20
C LEU A 81 -5.55 6.24 -1.80
N ASP A 82 -6.85 5.90 -1.75
CA ASP A 82 -7.50 5.50 -0.49
C ASP A 82 -7.35 3.99 -0.31
N ILE A 83 -6.33 3.57 0.45
CA ILE A 83 -6.10 2.16 0.76
C ILE A 83 -6.73 1.84 2.11
N ARG A 84 -7.70 0.93 2.10
CA ARG A 84 -8.35 0.43 3.32
C ARG A 84 -8.11 -1.06 3.49
N TYR A 85 -7.84 -1.48 4.73
CA TYR A 85 -7.58 -2.87 5.07
C TYR A 85 -8.55 -3.37 6.15
N SER A 86 -8.82 -4.67 6.17
CA SER A 86 -9.57 -5.35 7.22
C SER A 86 -8.77 -6.55 7.72
N LEU A 87 -8.73 -6.71 9.04
CA LEU A 87 -8.08 -7.85 9.71
C LEU A 87 -9.04 -9.04 9.91
N LYS A 88 -10.33 -8.86 9.60
CA LYS A 88 -11.39 -9.87 9.76
C LYS A 88 -12.27 -9.84 8.52
N ASP A 89 -11.98 -10.69 7.55
CA ASP A 89 -12.81 -11.05 6.38
C ASP A 89 -13.95 -10.06 6.03
N GLY A 90 -13.57 -8.84 5.64
CA GLY A 90 -14.50 -7.83 5.12
C GLY A 90 -15.29 -7.00 6.14
N GLU A 91 -15.06 -7.18 7.44
CA GLU A 91 -15.65 -6.34 8.48
C GLU A 91 -14.73 -5.17 8.87
N SER A 92 -15.28 -3.96 9.02
CA SER A 92 -14.60 -2.76 9.53
C SER A 92 -13.28 -2.43 8.81
N PHE A 93 -13.39 -2.08 7.52
CA PHE A 93 -12.28 -1.50 6.76
C PHE A 93 -11.77 -0.23 7.44
N LYS A 94 -10.46 -0.20 7.74
CA LYS A 94 -9.78 0.96 8.31
C LYS A 94 -8.80 1.56 7.31
N PRO A 95 -8.61 2.89 7.30
CA PRO A 95 -7.57 3.53 6.50
C PRO A 95 -6.20 2.96 6.88
N VAL A 96 -5.39 2.61 5.89
CA VAL A 96 -4.05 2.05 6.10
C VAL A 96 -3.17 3.02 6.89
N GLU A 97 -3.40 4.33 6.75
CA GLU A 97 -2.72 5.42 7.44
C GLU A 97 -2.81 5.32 8.96
N GLN A 98 -3.91 4.73 9.47
CA GLN A 98 -4.17 4.53 10.89
C GLN A 98 -3.58 3.22 11.43
N GLY A 99 -3.04 2.35 10.57
CA GLY A 99 -2.40 1.10 10.94
C GLY A 99 -1.01 1.30 11.56
N SER A 100 -0.56 0.30 12.33
CA SER A 100 0.85 0.23 12.75
C SER A 100 1.78 0.10 11.53
N PRO A 101 3.10 0.38 11.67
CA PRO A 101 4.05 0.19 10.57
C PRO A 101 3.95 -1.20 9.93
N GLY A 102 3.93 -2.27 10.73
CA GLY A 102 3.77 -3.63 10.23
C GLY A 102 2.43 -3.87 9.52
N GLN A 103 1.33 -3.27 9.99
CA GLN A 103 0.03 -3.37 9.30
C GLN A 103 0.01 -2.64 7.95
N LYS A 104 0.70 -1.49 7.86
CA LYS A 104 0.87 -0.76 6.59
C LYS A 104 1.67 -1.58 5.59
N THR A 105 2.80 -2.13 6.03
CA THR A 105 3.66 -3.00 5.21
C THR A 105 2.89 -4.24 4.75
N ALA A 106 2.14 -4.87 5.65
CA ALA A 106 1.31 -6.02 5.33
C ALA A 106 0.24 -5.69 4.27
N ALA A 107 -0.50 -4.60 4.44
CA ALA A 107 -1.53 -4.19 3.48
C ALA A 107 -0.94 -3.89 2.10
N LEU A 108 0.20 -3.18 2.04
CA LEU A 108 0.89 -2.88 0.79
C LEU A 108 1.40 -4.16 0.11
N LEU A 109 2.00 -5.07 0.87
CA LEU A 109 2.49 -6.34 0.36
C LEU A 109 1.35 -7.21 -0.17
N ALA A 110 0.23 -7.29 0.55
CA ALA A 110 -0.98 -7.97 0.10
C ALA A 110 -1.50 -7.41 -1.23
N PHE A 111 -1.49 -6.07 -1.36
CA PHE A 111 -1.88 -5.41 -2.59
C PHE A 111 -0.93 -5.75 -3.76
N ILE A 112 0.38 -5.64 -3.56
CA ILE A 112 1.39 -5.96 -4.59
C ILE A 112 1.33 -7.43 -5.01
N LEU A 113 1.06 -8.34 -4.07
CA LEU A 113 0.89 -9.76 -4.35
C LEU A 113 -0.43 -10.07 -5.06
N SER A 114 -1.49 -9.29 -4.85
CA SER A 114 -2.79 -9.53 -5.50
C SER A 114 -2.95 -8.80 -6.84
N TYR A 115 -2.14 -7.78 -7.12
CA TYR A 115 -2.26 -6.94 -8.30
C TYR A 115 -1.10 -7.11 -9.29
N GLY A 116 -1.43 -7.24 -10.58
CA GLY A 116 -0.44 -7.33 -11.67
C GLY A 116 -0.10 -8.76 -12.09
N ASN A 117 0.49 -8.88 -13.27
CA ASN A 117 0.91 -10.17 -13.87
C ASN A 117 2.40 -10.16 -14.30
N GLU A 118 3.03 -9.00 -14.30
CA GLU A 118 4.44 -8.80 -14.59
C GLU A 118 5.34 -9.46 -13.55
N PRO A 119 6.55 -9.96 -13.87
CA PRO A 119 7.42 -10.58 -12.88
C PRO A 119 7.62 -9.71 -11.63
N LEU A 120 7.50 -10.31 -10.45
CA LEU A 120 7.65 -9.61 -9.17
C LEU A 120 8.98 -9.94 -8.53
N VAL A 121 9.70 -8.92 -8.07
CA VAL A 121 10.93 -9.06 -7.30
C VAL A 121 10.70 -8.49 -5.90
N LEU A 122 10.84 -9.32 -4.89
CA LEU A 122 10.68 -8.96 -3.48
C LEU A 122 12.03 -9.07 -2.78
N ASP A 123 12.52 -7.97 -2.25
CA ASP A 123 13.73 -7.94 -1.43
C ASP A 123 13.33 -7.79 0.03
N GLN A 124 13.62 -8.83 0.83
CA GLN A 124 13.26 -8.95 2.24
C GLN A 124 11.82 -8.52 2.55
N PRO A 125 10.79 -9.13 1.91
CA PRO A 125 9.40 -8.79 2.18
C PRO A 125 8.98 -9.01 3.64
N GLU A 126 9.76 -9.77 4.41
CA GLU A 126 9.59 -10.00 5.85
C GLU A 126 10.05 -8.87 6.77
N ASP A 127 10.86 -7.92 6.28
CA ASP A 127 11.38 -6.85 7.12
C ASP A 127 10.20 -6.00 7.66
N ASP A 128 10.30 -5.61 8.93
CA ASP A 128 9.26 -4.87 9.67
C ASP A 128 7.91 -5.59 9.88
N LEU A 129 7.80 -6.87 9.50
CA LEU A 129 6.64 -7.72 9.77
C LEU A 129 6.87 -8.64 10.96
N ASP A 130 5.82 -8.89 11.75
CA ASP A 130 5.88 -9.90 12.78
C ASP A 130 5.79 -11.32 12.18
N ASN A 131 6.31 -12.33 12.90
CA ASN A 131 6.36 -13.71 12.42
C ASN A 131 4.98 -14.31 12.08
N HIS A 132 3.91 -13.84 12.73
CA HIS A 132 2.56 -14.31 12.47
C HIS A 132 2.05 -13.77 11.12
N LEU A 133 2.24 -12.48 10.87
CA LEU A 133 1.94 -11.84 9.59
C LEU A 133 2.79 -12.38 8.45
N ILE A 134 4.07 -12.69 8.70
CA ILE A 134 4.92 -13.34 7.69
C ILE A 134 4.30 -14.66 7.24
N TYR A 135 3.85 -15.49 8.19
CA TYR A 135 3.27 -16.78 7.85
C TYR A 135 1.91 -16.63 7.17
N ASP A 136 0.96 -15.92 7.79
CA ASP A 136 -0.40 -15.89 7.27
C ASP A 136 -0.50 -15.13 5.96
N LEU A 137 0.21 -14.01 5.83
CA LEU A 137 0.14 -13.17 4.66
C LEU A 137 1.12 -13.61 3.58
N ILE A 138 2.42 -13.65 3.88
CA ILE A 138 3.44 -13.81 2.83
C ILE A 138 3.42 -15.23 2.30
N VAL A 139 3.47 -16.23 3.18
CA VAL A 139 3.54 -17.64 2.76
C VAL A 139 2.28 -18.05 2.01
N THR A 140 1.10 -17.74 2.55
CA THR A 140 -0.17 -18.11 1.88
C THR A 140 -0.32 -17.42 0.53
N GLN A 141 -0.07 -16.11 0.45
CA GLN A 141 -0.21 -15.36 -0.80
C GLN A 141 0.85 -15.75 -1.83
N LEU A 142 2.09 -16.01 -1.42
CA LEU A 142 3.14 -16.48 -2.33
C LEU A 142 2.78 -17.81 -2.99
N ARG A 143 2.13 -18.73 -2.26
CA ARG A 143 1.68 -20.01 -2.82
C ARG A 143 0.51 -19.88 -3.80
N GLU A 144 -0.29 -18.84 -3.67
CA GLU A 144 -1.40 -18.58 -4.60
C GLU A 144 -0.92 -17.84 -5.85
N ILE A 145 -0.01 -16.89 -5.67
CA ILE A 145 0.47 -16.04 -6.76
C ILE A 145 1.49 -16.75 -7.65
N ASN A 146 2.33 -17.64 -7.09
CA ASN A 146 3.38 -18.33 -7.85
C ASN A 146 2.83 -19.19 -9.01
N GLN A 147 1.56 -19.61 -8.92
CA GLN A 147 0.86 -20.33 -9.99
C GLN A 147 0.46 -19.45 -11.18
N LYS A 148 0.40 -18.13 -10.97
CA LYS A 148 -0.13 -17.16 -11.95
C LYS A 148 0.92 -16.15 -12.40
N ARG A 149 1.95 -15.93 -11.59
CA ARG A 149 2.94 -14.86 -11.75
C ARG A 149 4.32 -15.36 -11.33
N GLN A 150 5.34 -15.02 -12.10
CA GLN A 150 6.71 -15.27 -11.70
C GLN A 150 7.09 -14.37 -10.52
N VAL A 151 7.54 -14.95 -9.41
CA VAL A 151 8.00 -14.22 -8.23
C VAL A 151 9.42 -14.63 -7.87
N LEU A 152 10.30 -13.64 -7.70
CA LEU A 152 11.66 -13.79 -7.20
C LEU A 152 11.72 -13.16 -5.82
N VAL A 153 12.11 -13.95 -4.81
CA VAL A 153 12.20 -13.47 -3.43
C VAL A 153 13.63 -13.60 -2.94
N VAL A 154 14.18 -12.50 -2.44
CA VAL A 154 15.42 -12.45 -1.66
C VAL A 154 15.02 -12.41 -0.19
N THR A 155 15.39 -13.44 0.57
CA THR A 155 14.95 -13.57 1.96
C THR A 155 16.00 -14.31 2.79
N HIS A 156 16.02 -14.02 4.08
CA HIS A 156 16.77 -14.79 5.07
C HIS A 156 15.85 -15.67 5.94
N ASN A 157 14.54 -15.65 5.68
CA ASN A 157 13.52 -16.35 6.44
C ASN A 157 13.21 -17.74 5.84
N ALA A 158 13.55 -18.79 6.57
CA ALA A 158 13.30 -20.16 6.14
C ALA A 158 11.81 -20.46 5.91
N ASN A 159 10.88 -19.77 6.58
CA ASN A 159 9.45 -19.99 6.38
C ASN A 159 9.01 -19.55 4.98
N ILE A 160 9.56 -18.46 4.45
CA ILE A 160 9.24 -17.99 3.09
C ILE A 160 9.75 -18.99 2.05
N VAL A 161 10.96 -19.54 2.25
CA VAL A 161 11.54 -20.51 1.32
C VAL A 161 10.85 -21.87 1.40
N VAL A 162 10.71 -22.42 2.60
CA VAL A 162 10.23 -23.79 2.83
C VAL A 162 8.71 -23.86 2.78
N ASN A 163 8.01 -22.99 3.52
CA ASN A 163 6.55 -23.04 3.58
C ASN A 163 5.91 -22.29 2.40
N GLY A 164 6.60 -21.32 1.80
CA GLY A 164 6.18 -20.66 0.56
C GLY A 164 6.31 -21.54 -0.69
N ASP A 165 6.76 -22.80 -0.54
CA ASP A 165 6.86 -23.80 -1.60
C ASP A 165 7.75 -23.34 -2.77
N ALA A 166 8.98 -22.92 -2.44
CA ALA A 166 9.93 -22.43 -3.43
C ALA A 166 10.30 -23.54 -4.45
N GLU A 167 9.97 -23.31 -5.72
CA GLU A 167 10.24 -24.24 -6.82
C GLU A 167 11.73 -24.30 -7.18
N ASN A 168 12.44 -23.18 -7.03
CA ASN A 168 13.87 -23.08 -7.29
C ASN A 168 14.52 -22.16 -6.24
N VAL A 169 15.43 -22.72 -5.46
CA VAL A 169 16.21 -22.02 -4.44
C VAL A 169 17.62 -21.81 -4.96
N ILE A 170 18.13 -20.59 -4.87
CA ILE A 170 19.52 -20.24 -5.19
C ILE A 170 20.20 -19.79 -3.90
N ALA A 171 21.04 -20.65 -3.33
CA ALA A 171 21.81 -20.31 -2.14
C ALA A 171 23.08 -19.57 -2.55
N LEU A 172 23.27 -18.38 -1.97
CA LEU A 172 24.40 -17.50 -2.25
C LEU A 172 25.34 -17.43 -1.03
N ASP A 173 26.63 -17.33 -1.30
CA ASP A 173 27.68 -17.10 -0.29
C ASP A 173 28.74 -16.15 -0.85
N VAL A 174 29.41 -15.42 0.04
CA VAL A 174 30.47 -14.48 -0.33
C VAL A 174 31.82 -15.14 -0.08
N LYS A 175 32.52 -15.49 -1.17
CA LYS A 175 33.87 -16.06 -1.10
C LYS A 175 34.86 -15.14 -1.78
N SER A 176 35.90 -14.74 -1.06
CA SER A 176 36.94 -13.83 -1.57
C SER A 176 36.38 -12.51 -2.11
N GLY A 177 35.35 -11.96 -1.45
CA GLY A 177 34.70 -10.70 -1.85
C GLY A 177 33.77 -10.81 -3.07
N GLN A 178 33.48 -12.02 -3.56
CA GLN A 178 32.56 -12.25 -4.66
C GLN A 178 31.40 -13.14 -4.22
N THR A 179 30.18 -12.76 -4.60
CA THR A 179 28.99 -13.59 -4.46
C THR A 179 29.09 -14.78 -5.41
N ARG A 180 28.90 -15.99 -4.88
CA ARG A 180 28.89 -17.23 -5.65
C ARG A 180 27.66 -18.06 -5.28
N ILE A 181 27.14 -18.78 -6.27
CA ILE A 181 26.10 -19.79 -6.05
C ILE A 181 26.77 -20.99 -5.36
N VAL A 182 26.29 -21.33 -4.17
CA VAL A 182 26.73 -22.52 -3.42
C VAL A 182 25.98 -23.75 -3.90
N THR A 183 24.66 -23.63 -4.00
CA THR A 183 23.78 -24.67 -4.50
C THR A 183 22.56 -24.02 -5.14
N GLN A 184 22.01 -24.69 -6.13
CA GLN A 184 20.76 -24.32 -6.78
C GLN A 184 19.94 -25.58 -7.01
N GLY A 185 18.64 -25.50 -6.81
CA GLY A 185 17.73 -26.62 -7.07
C GLY A 185 16.40 -26.47 -6.36
N THR A 186 15.68 -27.56 -6.28
CA THR A 186 14.36 -27.62 -5.64
C THR A 186 14.49 -27.91 -4.14
N LEU A 187 13.40 -27.75 -3.38
CA LEU A 187 13.35 -28.19 -1.98
C LEU A 187 13.52 -29.71 -1.80
N GLN A 188 13.41 -30.52 -2.86
CA GLN A 188 13.64 -31.97 -2.77
C GLN A 188 15.12 -32.32 -2.70
N ASP A 189 15.98 -31.44 -3.24
CA ASP A 189 17.41 -31.66 -3.31
C ASP A 189 18.03 -31.62 -1.91
N VAL A 190 18.75 -32.69 -1.57
CA VAL A 190 19.38 -32.84 -0.24
C VAL A 190 20.44 -31.75 -0.02
N SER A 191 21.16 -31.35 -1.07
CA SER A 191 22.13 -30.24 -1.00
C SER A 191 21.45 -28.92 -0.64
N VAL A 192 20.32 -28.61 -1.27
CA VAL A 192 19.53 -27.39 -1.03
C VAL A 192 18.99 -27.38 0.41
N ARG A 193 18.33 -28.44 0.86
CA ARG A 193 17.81 -28.53 2.24
C ARG A 193 18.91 -28.42 3.30
N ASN A 194 20.06 -29.04 3.05
CA ASN A 194 21.19 -28.94 3.97
C ASN A 194 21.72 -27.50 4.04
N GLU A 195 21.81 -26.79 2.92
CA GLU A 195 22.29 -25.41 2.92
C GLU A 195 21.26 -24.45 3.56
N ILE A 196 19.96 -24.60 3.27
CA ILE A 196 18.89 -23.85 3.96
C ILE A 196 19.00 -24.05 5.47
N CYS A 197 19.06 -25.31 5.92
CA CYS A 197 19.15 -25.61 7.35
C CYS A 197 20.42 -25.03 7.99
N LYS A 198 21.55 -25.06 7.28
CA LYS A 198 22.82 -24.51 7.76
C LYS A 198 22.81 -22.98 7.85
N VAL A 199 22.30 -22.30 6.82
CA VAL A 199 22.36 -20.83 6.71
C VAL A 199 21.25 -20.16 7.50
N MET A 200 20.01 -20.66 7.40
CA MET A 200 18.83 -20.00 7.97
C MET A 200 18.44 -20.52 9.35
N GLU A 201 18.79 -21.77 9.70
CA GLU A 201 18.41 -22.41 10.98
C GLU A 201 19.60 -22.72 11.90
N GLY A 202 20.82 -22.31 11.52
CA GLY A 202 22.04 -22.57 12.31
C GLY A 202 22.47 -24.05 12.34
N GLY A 203 21.93 -24.87 11.44
CA GLY A 203 22.24 -26.29 11.27
C GLY A 203 21.25 -27.24 11.96
N LYS A 204 21.31 -28.51 11.55
CA LYS A 204 20.36 -29.55 11.98
C LYS A 204 20.30 -29.72 13.50
N THR A 205 21.45 -29.63 14.16
CA THR A 205 21.54 -29.75 15.62
C THR A 205 20.82 -28.61 16.32
N ALA A 206 21.06 -27.37 15.90
CA ALA A 206 20.41 -26.18 16.47
C ALA A 206 18.88 -26.24 16.28
N LEU A 207 18.42 -26.60 15.08
CA LEU A 207 17.00 -26.78 14.79
C LEU A 207 16.37 -27.87 15.67
N ALA A 208 17.01 -29.04 15.79
CA ALA A 208 16.50 -30.14 16.59
C ALA A 208 16.47 -29.81 18.10
N GLU A 209 17.47 -29.10 18.61
CA GLU A 209 17.48 -28.64 20.00
C GLU A 209 16.39 -27.60 20.27
N ARG A 210 16.17 -26.66 19.36
CA ARG A 210 15.10 -25.67 19.44
C ARG A 210 13.73 -26.36 19.47
N TYR A 211 13.48 -27.29 18.55
CA TYR A 211 12.24 -28.06 18.53
C TYR A 211 12.02 -28.81 19.85
N ARG A 212 13.05 -29.50 20.33
CA ARG A 212 12.99 -30.24 21.59
C ARG A 212 12.64 -29.33 22.77
N ARG A 213 13.22 -28.13 22.87
CA ARG A 213 12.97 -27.22 24.00
C ARG A 213 11.59 -26.56 23.95
N ILE A 214 11.08 -26.26 22.76
CA ILE A 214 9.77 -25.61 22.59
C ILE A 214 8.63 -26.64 22.78
N MET A 215 8.81 -27.86 22.29
CA MET A 215 7.79 -28.92 22.31
C MET A 215 7.92 -29.87 23.52
N ALA A 216 8.91 -29.66 24.41
CA ALA A 216 9.17 -30.54 25.56
C ALA A 216 7.97 -30.69 26.51
N THR A 217 7.05 -29.73 26.53
CA THR A 217 5.83 -29.76 27.37
C THR A 217 4.63 -30.43 26.73
N GLU A 218 4.65 -30.77 25.43
CA GLU A 218 3.52 -31.44 24.75
C GLU A 218 3.64 -32.98 24.74
N LEU A 219 4.71 -33.54 25.29
CA LEU A 219 4.96 -35.00 25.32
C LEU A 219 4.70 -35.65 26.69
N GLU A 220 4.17 -34.89 27.66
CA GLU A 220 3.82 -35.39 29.01
C GLU A 220 2.30 -35.41 29.32
N GLU A 221 1.43 -35.07 28.36
CA GLU A 221 -0.04 -35.27 28.43
C GLU A 221 -0.51 -36.28 27.37
#